data_AF-A0A015VBD6-F1
#
_entry.id   AF-A0A015VBD6-F1
#
_cell.length_a   1.000
_cell.length_b   1.000
_cell.length_c   1.000
_cell.angle_alpha   90.00
_cell.angle_beta   90.00
_cell.angle_gamma   90.00
#
_symmetry.space_group_name_H-M   'P 1'
#
loop_
_entity.id
_entity.type
_entity.pdbx_description
1 polymer ?
#
loop_
_entity_poly.entity_id
_entity_poly.type
_entity_poly.pdbx_seq_one_letter_code
_entity_poly.pdbx_strand_id
1 'polypeptide(L)' 'MDLFERVSEDIKNAMKAKDKVALETLRNVKKFFLEAKTAPGANDTLTDADALKIVQKLVKQGKD' A
#
# COMPACT_ATOMS: atom_id res chain seq x y z
N MET A 1 -10.17 7.92 7.71
CA MET A 1 -9.65 7.13 6.59
C MET A 1 -8.25 6.72 6.95
N ASP A 2 -8.03 5.42 7.16
CA ASP A 2 -6.70 4.91 7.48
C ASP A 2 -5.81 4.90 6.21
N LEU A 3 -4.52 4.61 6.36
CA LEU A 3 -3.58 4.61 5.24
C LEU A 3 -3.92 3.54 4.18
N PHE A 4 -4.54 2.42 4.59
CA PHE A 4 -4.96 1.35 3.68
C PHE A 4 -6.13 1.79 2.79
N GLU A 5 -7.12 2.44 3.37
CA GLU A 5 -8.25 3.03 2.68
C GLU A 5 -7.77 4.13 1.72
N ARG A 6 -6.83 4.97 2.16
CA ARG A 6 -6.20 6.00 1.31
C ARG A 6 -5.53 5.44 0.07
N VAL A 7 -4.66 4.45 0.23
CA VAL A 7 -4.03 3.80 -0.92
C VAL A 7 -5.08 3.17 -1.84
N SER A 8 -6.17 2.62 -1.29
CA SER A 8 -7.25 2.05 -2.10
C SER A 8 -8.04 3.09 -2.91
N GLU A 9 -8.25 4.29 -2.36
CA GLU A 9 -8.85 5.40 -3.09
C GLU A 9 -7.90 5.97 -4.15
N ASP A 10 -6.62 6.13 -3.82
CA ASP A 10 -5.62 6.64 -4.75
C ASP A 10 -5.44 5.71 -5.95
N ILE A 11 -5.60 4.38 -5.79
CA ILE A 11 -5.67 3.43 -6.91
C ILE A 11 -6.84 3.77 -7.85
N LYS A 12 -8.03 4.05 -7.31
CA LYS A 12 -9.19 4.43 -8.13
C LYS A 12 -8.93 5.74 -8.86
N ASN A 13 -8.30 6.70 -8.19
CA ASN A 13 -7.94 7.99 -8.79
C ASN A 13 -6.89 7.81 -9.90
N ALA A 14 -5.86 7.00 -9.69
CA ALA A 14 -4.85 6.68 -10.71
C ALA A 14 -5.47 5.98 -11.93
N MET A 15 -6.43 5.06 -11.72
CA MET A 15 -7.17 4.43 -12.81
C MET A 15 -7.96 5.47 -13.63
N LYS A 16 -8.67 6.40 -12.97
CA LYS A 16 -9.42 7.46 -13.64
C LYS A 16 -8.51 8.42 -14.39
N ALA A 17 -7.37 8.78 -13.81
CA ALA A 17 -6.36 9.65 -14.39
C ALA A 17 -5.55 8.98 -15.52
N LYS A 18 -5.69 7.65 -15.71
CA LYS A 18 -4.87 6.84 -16.62
C LYS A 18 -3.36 6.94 -16.33
N ASP A 19 -3.00 7.22 -15.07
CA ASP A 19 -1.62 7.27 -14.62
C ASP A 19 -1.12 5.84 -14.35
N LYS A 20 -0.45 5.25 -15.34
CA LYS A 20 0.04 3.88 -15.26
C LYS A 20 1.11 3.70 -14.18
N VAL A 21 2.00 4.67 -14.02
CA VAL A 21 3.11 4.60 -13.06
C VAL A 21 2.58 4.66 -11.63
N ALA A 22 1.68 5.60 -11.34
CA ALA A 22 1.06 5.68 -10.03
C ALA A 22 0.19 4.44 -9.75
N LEU A 23 -0.56 3.96 -10.75
CA LEU A 23 -1.41 2.77 -10.60
C LEU A 23 -0.62 1.52 -10.25
N GLU A 24 0.48 1.25 -10.96
CA GLU A 24 1.34 0.09 -10.71
C GLU A 24 2.00 0.20 -9.34
N THR A 25 2.51 1.39 -8.99
CA THR A 25 3.15 1.64 -7.70
C THR A 25 2.18 1.42 -6.54
N LEU A 26 0.99 2.02 -6.60
CA LEU A 26 -0.02 1.91 -5.53
C LEU A 26 -0.58 0.49 -5.40
N ARG A 27 -0.71 -0.25 -6.52
CA ARG A 27 -1.08 -1.67 -6.50
C ARG A 27 -0.02 -2.52 -5.81
N ASN A 28 1.26 -2.25 -6.08
CA ASN A 28 2.36 -2.93 -5.40
C ASN A 28 2.33 -2.66 -3.89
N VAL A 29 2.15 -1.40 -3.47
CA VAL A 29 2.01 -1.06 -2.04
C VAL A 29 0.83 -1.79 -1.40
N LYS A 30 -0.34 -1.80 -2.05
CA LYS A 30 -1.54 -2.48 -1.55
C LYS A 30 -1.35 -4.00 -1.39
N LYS A 31 -0.55 -4.64 -2.24
CA LYS A 31 -0.19 -6.05 -2.10
C LYS A 31 0.51 -6.31 -0.76
N PHE A 32 1.54 -5.54 -0.42
CA PHE A 32 2.26 -5.71 0.84
C PHE A 32 1.42 -5.36 2.07
N PHE A 33 0.49 -4.41 1.94
CA PHE A 33 -0.47 -4.12 3.00
C PHE A 33 -1.38 -5.31 3.28
N LEU A 34 -1.87 -5.98 2.24
CA LEU A 34 -2.68 -7.20 2.40
C LEU A 34 -1.86 -8.32 3.04
N GLU A 35 -0.62 -8.55 2.59
CA GLU A 35 0.26 -9.55 3.20
C GLU A 35 0.45 -9.31 4.71
N ALA A 36 0.69 -8.05 5.11
CA ALA A 36 0.82 -7.68 6.51
C ALA A 36 -0.47 -7.86 7.31
N LYS A 37 -1.62 -7.49 6.72
CA LYS A 37 -2.94 -7.66 7.32
C LYS A 37 -3.30 -9.13 7.53
N THR A 38 -2.87 -10.01 6.62
CA THR A 38 -3.09 -11.47 6.68
C THR A 38 -1.98 -12.25 7.39
N ALA A 39 -0.96 -11.58 7.91
CA ALA A 39 0.13 -12.25 8.60
C ALA A 39 -0.36 -12.93 9.89
N PRO A 40 0.21 -14.09 10.29
CA PRO A 40 -0.12 -14.74 11.55
C PRO A 40 0.02 -13.77 12.74
N GLY A 41 -1.05 -13.60 13.51
CA GLY A 41 -1.09 -12.67 14.66
C GLY A 41 -1.56 -11.24 14.33
N ALA A 42 -1.79 -10.90 13.05
CA ALA A 42 -2.27 -9.58 12.65
C ALA A 42 -3.80 -9.40 12.81
N ASN A 43 -4.59 -10.49 12.84
CA ASN A 43 -6.05 -10.46 13.03
C ASN A 43 -6.76 -9.49 12.07
N ASP A 44 -6.42 -9.52 10.78
CA ASP A 44 -6.93 -8.62 9.76
C ASP A 44 -6.75 -7.12 10.08
N THR A 45 -5.80 -6.79 10.96
CA THR A 45 -5.52 -5.42 11.38
C THR A 45 -4.20 -4.97 10.79
N LEU A 46 -4.20 -3.75 10.23
CA LEU A 46 -2.99 -3.08 9.77
C LEU A 46 -3.01 -1.68 10.37
N THR A 47 -2.08 -1.39 11.28
CA THR A 47 -1.97 -0.05 11.86
C THR A 47 -1.30 0.89 10.86
N ASP A 48 -1.63 2.19 10.92
CA ASP A 48 -0.98 3.21 10.09
C ASP A 48 0.55 3.23 10.29
N ALA A 49 1.02 2.93 11.50
CA ALA A 49 2.45 2.87 11.80
C ALA A 49 3.15 1.73 11.04
N ASP A 50 2.54 0.55 10.98
CA ASP A 50 3.10 -0.60 10.25
C ASP A 50 2.95 -0.43 8.74
N ALA A 51 1.83 0.12 8.27
CA ALA A 51 1.65 0.51 6.88
C ALA A 51 2.73 1.52 6.43
N LEU A 52 3.06 2.51 7.26
CA LEU A 52 4.12 3.47 6.98
C LEU A 52 5.50 2.81 6.90
N LYS A 53 5.81 1.86 7.79
CA LYS A 53 7.07 1.08 7.72
C LYS A 53 7.18 0.27 6.43
N ILE A 54 6.07 -0.33 5.98
CA ILE A 54 6.02 -1.06 4.71
C ILE A 54 6.33 -0.12 3.54
N VAL A 55 5.71 1.05 3.48
CA VAL A 55 5.98 2.05 2.43
C VAL A 55 7.46 2.47 2.46
N GLN A 56 8.01 2.77 3.64
CA GLN A 56 9.43 3.12 3.79
C GLN A 56 10.36 2.01 3.28
N LYS A 57 10.04 0.73 3.54
CA LYS A 57 10.79 -0.42 3.04
C LYS A 57 10.74 -0.49 1.51
N LEU A 58 9.57 -0.34 0.91
CA LEU A 58 9.39 -0.37 -0.55
C LEU A 58 10.14 0.78 -1.25
N VAL A 59 10.13 1.98 -0.65
CA VAL A 59 10.90 3.13 -1.15
C VAL A 59 12.40 2.86 -1.13
N LYS A 60 12.92 2.13 -0.13
CA LYS A 60 14.33 1.73 -0.09
C LYS A 60 14.64 0.69 -1.18
N GLN A 61 13.80 -0.34 -1.31
CA GLN A 61 13.97 -1.39 -2.31
C GLN A 61 13.86 -0.91 -3.77
N GLY A 62 13.11 0.16 -4.02
CA GLY A 62 13.00 0.75 -5.37
C GLY A 62 14.13 1.74 -5.72
N LYS A 63 15.05 2.02 -4.79
CA LYS A 63 16.23 2.87 -5.02
C LYS A 63 17.50 2.08 -5.34
N ASP A 64 17.50 0.78 -5.03
CA ASP A 64 18.53 -0.18 -5.42
C ASP A 64 18.23 -0.73 -6.82
#